data_AF-A0A834SN46-F1
#
_entry.id   AF-A0A834SN46-F1
#
_cell.length_a   1.000
_cell.length_b   1.000
_cell.length_c   1.000
_cell.angle_alpha   90.00
_cell.angle_beta   90.00
_cell.angle_gamma   90.00
#
_symmetry.space_group_name_H-M   'P 1'
#
loop_
_entity.id
_entity.type
_entity.pdbx_description
1 polymer ?
#
loop_
_entity_poly.entity_id
_entity_poly.type
_entity_poly.pdbx_seq_one_letter_code
_entity_poly.pdbx_strand_id
1 'polypeptide(L)'
;MEETNRRSAKKACALLICLMLSFLGRIESLSVTVNDVECVYEYVLYEGDTVTGNFVVVDHDIFWSSDHPGIDMTVTSPGGNTVHTVKGTSGDKFEFKAPRSGMYKFCFHNPYSTPETVSFYIHVGHIPTEHDLAKNEHLDPINVKIAELREALESVTAEQKYLRARDARHRHTNESTRKRVIFYTVGEYILLALVSALQVVYIRRLFSKDLFNLVERLDTIFLKWEFILEPSEMDETQVQVPRVKLGSQGLEVSRLGFGCGGLSGIYNAPLSHEAGCSVIKEAFSKGITFFDTSDLYGDKHDNEIMVGKALKELPRERVQLATKFGIIPSDGFQFSVKGTPEYARECCEASLKRLDVKYIDLYYQHRVDTSVPIEDTIGELKKLVNEGKIRYIGLSEANADTIRRAHAVHPITALQMEYSLWTRDIEEEIIPLCRELGIGIVAYSPLGRGFFAGKAADENLPNQSLLVIHPRFNGENLEKNKLFYKRLSDLASKHACTPSQLALAWLMHQGNDIIPIPGTTKVKNLESNIASLAIKLTDEDLREISDAVPLNEVAGDREYDVFSKFLWKFATTPPK
;
A
#
# COMPACT_ATOMS: atom_id res chain seq x y z
N MET A 1 40.63 -61.74 -0.16
CA MET A 1 39.21 -61.50 -0.50
C MET A 1 38.63 -60.23 0.13
N GLU A 2 39.34 -59.59 1.05
CA GLU A 2 38.87 -58.39 1.77
C GLU A 2 39.31 -57.06 1.11
N GLU A 3 40.44 -57.04 0.40
CA GLU A 3 40.93 -55.84 -0.31
C GLU A 3 40.18 -55.52 -1.61
N THR A 4 39.70 -56.54 -2.31
CA THR A 4 38.95 -56.36 -3.57
C THR A 4 37.57 -55.74 -3.32
N ASN A 5 36.96 -56.03 -2.16
CA ASN A 5 35.65 -55.50 -1.80
C ASN A 5 35.72 -54.02 -1.37
N ARG A 6 36.84 -53.59 -0.77
CA ARG A 6 37.06 -52.19 -0.36
C ARG A 6 37.32 -51.24 -1.54
N ARG A 7 37.91 -51.74 -2.64
CA ARG A 7 38.08 -50.99 -3.89
C ARG A 7 36.78 -50.86 -4.70
N SER A 8 35.91 -51.88 -4.66
CA SER A 8 34.58 -51.83 -5.30
C SER A 8 33.63 -50.86 -4.59
N ALA A 9 33.59 -50.89 -3.25
CA ALA A 9 32.77 -49.98 -2.46
C ALA A 9 33.18 -48.49 -2.59
N LYS A 10 34.49 -48.20 -2.71
CA LYS A 10 34.97 -46.83 -2.94
C LYS A 10 34.67 -46.32 -4.35
N LYS A 11 34.68 -47.19 -5.37
CA LYS A 11 34.27 -46.83 -6.74
C LYS A 11 32.76 -46.64 -6.86
N ALA A 12 31.97 -47.47 -6.18
CA ALA A 12 30.51 -47.32 -6.14
C ALA A 12 30.08 -46.05 -5.38
N CYS A 13 30.75 -45.70 -4.28
CA CYS A 13 30.46 -44.48 -3.52
C CYS A 13 30.92 -43.20 -4.28
N ALA A 14 32.05 -43.24 -5.00
CA ALA A 14 32.47 -42.15 -5.87
C ALA A 14 31.54 -41.96 -7.08
N LEU A 15 31.02 -43.05 -7.67
CA LEU A 15 30.01 -42.98 -8.72
C LEU A 15 28.67 -42.44 -8.20
N LEU A 16 28.25 -42.82 -6.99
CA LEU A 16 27.02 -42.30 -6.37
C LEU A 16 27.16 -40.81 -6.00
N ILE A 17 28.33 -40.36 -5.54
CA ILE A 17 28.59 -38.95 -5.24
C ILE A 17 28.67 -38.13 -6.54
N CYS A 18 29.26 -38.67 -7.61
CA CYS A 18 29.22 -38.02 -8.93
C CYS A 18 27.79 -38.02 -9.54
N LEU A 19 26.97 -39.04 -9.30
CA LEU A 19 25.57 -39.09 -9.73
C LEU A 19 24.66 -38.17 -8.88
N MET A 20 24.95 -37.99 -7.60
CA MET A 20 24.26 -37.04 -6.73
C MET A 20 24.69 -35.59 -6.99
N LEU A 21 25.93 -35.38 -7.47
CA LEU A 21 26.39 -34.07 -7.96
C LEU A 21 25.91 -33.75 -9.37
N SER A 22 25.52 -34.75 -10.18
CA SER A 22 24.85 -34.51 -11.47
C SER A 22 23.33 -34.36 -11.34
N PHE A 23 22.71 -34.80 -10.23
CA PHE A 23 21.32 -34.50 -9.88
C PHE A 23 21.13 -33.23 -9.03
N LEU A 24 22.22 -32.53 -8.69
CA LEU A 24 22.23 -31.17 -8.14
C LEU A 24 22.89 -30.19 -9.12
N GLY A 25 22.73 -30.43 -10.42
CA GLY A 25 22.88 -29.40 -11.43
C GLY A 25 21.81 -28.34 -11.20
N ARG A 26 22.13 -27.35 -10.37
CA ARG A 26 21.40 -26.09 -10.32
C ARG A 26 21.21 -25.64 -11.77
N ILE A 27 19.96 -25.54 -12.22
CA ILE A 27 19.65 -24.76 -13.41
C ILE A 27 19.77 -23.30 -12.96
N GLU A 28 20.99 -22.79 -12.85
CA GLU A 28 21.27 -21.37 -12.67
C GLU A 28 20.80 -20.64 -13.94
N SER A 29 20.19 -19.48 -13.78
CA SER A 29 19.98 -18.55 -14.89
C SER A 29 21.34 -18.22 -15.50
N LEU A 30 21.53 -18.47 -16.80
CA LEU A 30 22.76 -18.07 -17.47
C LEU A 30 22.83 -16.54 -17.50
N SER A 31 24.03 -16.02 -17.25
CA SER A 31 24.30 -14.58 -17.34
C SER A 31 25.52 -14.37 -18.23
N VAL A 32 25.45 -13.35 -19.09
CA VAL A 32 26.52 -12.99 -20.03
C VAL A 32 26.83 -11.51 -19.95
N THR A 33 28.10 -11.14 -19.99
CA THR A 33 28.53 -9.75 -20.07
C THR A 33 28.59 -9.33 -21.53
N VAL A 34 27.80 -8.33 -21.92
CA VAL A 34 27.64 -7.85 -23.30
C VAL A 34 28.38 -6.53 -23.46
N ASN A 35 29.46 -6.55 -24.25
CA ASN A 35 30.23 -5.35 -24.57
C ASN A 35 29.67 -4.62 -25.80
N ASP A 36 29.47 -5.35 -26.90
CA ASP A 36 28.89 -4.84 -28.17
C ASP A 36 27.82 -5.82 -28.63
N VAL A 37 28.21 -7.06 -28.98
CA VAL A 37 27.27 -8.13 -29.30
C VAL A 37 27.73 -9.44 -28.68
N GLU A 38 26.84 -10.12 -27.96
CA GLU A 38 27.09 -11.48 -27.45
C GLU A 38 25.94 -12.40 -27.82
N CYS A 39 26.26 -13.62 -28.25
CA CYS A 39 25.27 -14.56 -28.75
C CYS A 39 25.34 -15.93 -28.06
N VAL A 40 24.16 -16.48 -27.78
CA VAL A 40 23.96 -17.82 -27.22
C VAL A 40 23.12 -18.67 -28.17
N TYR A 41 23.29 -19.99 -28.08
CA TYR A 41 22.69 -20.94 -29.03
C TYR A 41 21.83 -21.94 -28.29
N GLU A 42 20.64 -22.22 -28.82
CA GLU A 42 19.77 -23.27 -28.31
C GLU A 42 19.22 -24.12 -29.45
N TYR A 43 19.14 -25.43 -29.21
CA TYR A 43 18.69 -26.39 -30.22
C TYR A 43 17.21 -26.69 -30.04
N VAL A 44 16.42 -26.51 -31.10
CA VAL A 44 15.00 -26.86 -31.13
C VAL A 44 14.81 -28.17 -31.89
N LEU A 45 14.21 -29.16 -31.23
CA LEU A 45 14.10 -30.51 -31.78
C LEU A 45 13.00 -30.64 -32.85
N TYR A 46 11.84 -30.01 -32.66
CA TYR A 46 10.69 -30.19 -33.54
C TYR A 46 10.25 -28.88 -34.19
N GLU A 47 9.70 -29.01 -35.40
CA GLU A 47 9.03 -27.89 -36.06
C GLU A 47 7.70 -27.60 -35.34
N GLY A 48 7.43 -26.32 -35.07
CA GLY A 48 6.23 -25.89 -34.34
C GLY A 48 6.39 -25.81 -32.82
N ASP A 49 7.55 -26.23 -32.27
CA ASP A 49 7.88 -26.06 -30.85
C ASP A 49 7.76 -24.60 -30.42
N THR A 50 7.26 -24.37 -29.21
CA THR A 50 7.10 -23.03 -28.67
C THR A 50 8.36 -22.66 -27.90
N VAL A 51 9.10 -21.68 -28.41
CA VAL A 51 10.29 -21.15 -27.74
C VAL A 51 9.87 -19.94 -26.93
N THR A 52 9.99 -20.03 -25.61
CA THR A 52 9.71 -18.94 -24.67
C THR A 52 10.96 -18.57 -23.92
N GLY A 53 11.03 -17.36 -23.41
CA GLY A 53 12.13 -16.96 -22.58
C GLY A 53 11.98 -15.56 -22.02
N ASN A 54 12.97 -15.16 -21.25
CA ASN A 54 13.07 -13.82 -20.72
C ASN A 54 14.53 -13.43 -20.55
N PHE A 55 14.79 -12.14 -20.47
CA PHE A 55 16.08 -11.63 -20.06
C PHE A 55 15.90 -10.37 -19.22
N VAL A 56 16.91 -10.02 -18.43
CA VAL A 56 16.98 -8.84 -17.59
C VAL A 56 18.42 -8.36 -17.53
N VAL A 57 18.64 -7.06 -17.66
CA VAL A 57 19.96 -6.46 -17.41
C VAL A 57 20.13 -6.29 -15.89
N VAL A 58 21.17 -6.92 -15.32
CA VAL A 58 21.38 -7.03 -13.87
C VAL A 58 22.39 -6.00 -13.35
N ASP A 59 23.44 -5.74 -14.12
CA ASP A 59 24.49 -4.79 -13.74
C ASP A 59 24.63 -3.71 -14.81
N HIS A 60 24.51 -2.45 -14.40
CA HIS A 60 24.41 -1.27 -15.25
C HIS A 60 25.27 -0.13 -14.71
N ASP A 61 26.26 0.28 -15.52
CA ASP A 61 27.22 1.32 -15.13
C ASP A 61 26.98 2.65 -15.87
N ILE A 62 25.74 2.93 -16.29
CA ILE A 62 25.41 4.20 -16.94
C ILE A 62 24.87 5.24 -15.95
N PHE A 63 25.50 6.39 -16.05
CA PHE A 63 25.26 7.61 -15.32
C PHE A 63 23.85 8.20 -15.62
N TRP A 64 23.17 8.64 -14.55
CA TRP A 64 22.11 9.68 -14.53
C TRP A 64 20.66 9.39 -14.98
N SER A 65 20.23 8.19 -15.37
CA SER A 65 18.79 7.95 -15.66
C SER A 65 18.20 6.74 -14.91
N SER A 66 16.94 6.87 -14.46
CA SER A 66 16.16 5.80 -13.81
C SER A 66 15.74 4.70 -14.77
N ASP A 67 15.75 5.00 -16.07
CA ASP A 67 15.37 4.09 -17.14
C ASP A 67 16.62 3.64 -17.87
N HIS A 68 17.01 2.37 -17.66
CA HIS A 68 18.09 1.75 -18.43
C HIS A 68 17.72 1.85 -19.92
N PRO A 69 18.61 2.37 -20.78
CA PRO A 69 18.29 2.69 -22.18
C PRO A 69 17.95 1.47 -23.05
N GLY A 70 18.30 0.28 -22.55
CA GLY A 70 17.88 -1.01 -23.07
C GLY A 70 18.98 -1.70 -23.88
N ILE A 71 18.82 -3.01 -24.05
CA ILE A 71 19.61 -3.87 -24.92
C ILE A 71 18.68 -4.44 -25.97
N ASP A 72 19.18 -4.56 -27.19
CA ASP A 72 18.44 -5.17 -28.29
C ASP A 72 18.69 -6.68 -28.27
N MET A 73 17.66 -7.49 -28.50
CA MET A 73 17.79 -8.94 -28.65
C MET A 73 17.29 -9.36 -30.03
N THR A 74 18.08 -10.13 -30.75
CA THR A 74 17.69 -10.69 -32.06
C THR A 74 17.85 -12.21 -32.05
N VAL A 75 16.82 -12.92 -32.52
CA VAL A 75 16.81 -14.37 -32.65
C VAL A 75 16.84 -14.76 -34.12
N THR A 76 17.80 -15.60 -34.50
CA THR A 76 18.00 -16.08 -35.87
C THR A 76 17.77 -17.59 -35.95
N SER A 77 16.98 -18.00 -36.94
CA SER A 77 16.71 -19.42 -37.24
C SER A 77 17.92 -20.14 -37.85
N PRO A 78 17.92 -21.48 -37.90
CA PRO A 78 18.97 -22.26 -38.54
C PRO A 78 19.20 -21.91 -40.02
N GLY A 79 18.17 -21.40 -40.71
CA GLY A 79 18.27 -20.96 -42.10
C GLY A 79 18.73 -19.51 -42.29
N GLY A 80 19.18 -18.83 -41.23
CA GLY A 80 19.71 -17.47 -41.30
C GLY A 80 18.67 -16.34 -41.27
N ASN A 81 17.38 -16.67 -41.25
CA ASN A 81 16.31 -15.67 -41.15
C ASN A 81 16.10 -15.25 -39.70
N THR A 82 15.95 -13.94 -39.44
CA THR A 82 15.50 -13.40 -38.16
C THR A 82 14.06 -13.81 -37.88
N VAL A 83 13.82 -14.42 -36.73
CA VAL A 83 12.49 -14.91 -36.30
C VAL A 83 11.87 -14.07 -35.20
N HIS A 84 12.68 -13.36 -34.42
CA HIS A 84 12.20 -12.50 -33.34
C HIS A 84 13.19 -11.37 -33.07
N THR A 85 12.70 -10.18 -32.74
CA THR A 85 13.53 -9.02 -32.38
C THR A 85 12.84 -8.20 -31.29
N VAL A 86 13.61 -7.84 -30.27
CA VAL A 86 13.21 -6.91 -29.22
C VAL A 86 14.22 -5.77 -29.18
N LYS A 87 13.78 -4.52 -29.05
CA LYS A 87 14.65 -3.34 -29.07
C LYS A 87 14.45 -2.46 -27.86
N GLY A 88 15.54 -1.88 -27.35
CA GLY A 88 15.51 -0.84 -26.33
C GLY A 88 14.89 -1.29 -25.01
N THR A 89 14.99 -2.58 -24.66
CA THR A 89 14.41 -3.11 -23.43
C THR A 89 15.47 -3.51 -22.43
N SER A 90 15.15 -3.39 -21.15
CA SER A 90 16.04 -3.79 -20.07
C SER A 90 15.52 -5.02 -19.30
N GLY A 91 14.39 -5.57 -19.77
CA GLY A 91 13.83 -6.78 -19.20
C GLY A 91 12.49 -7.20 -19.82
N ASP A 92 12.51 -8.03 -20.85
CA ASP A 92 11.29 -8.50 -21.53
C ASP A 92 11.18 -10.03 -21.56
N LYS A 93 9.92 -10.49 -21.67
CA LYS A 93 9.58 -11.86 -22.04
C LYS A 93 9.45 -11.93 -23.56
N PHE A 94 9.83 -13.07 -24.14
CA PHE A 94 9.64 -13.34 -25.56
C PHE A 94 9.05 -14.73 -25.77
N GLU A 95 8.32 -14.87 -26.87
CA GLU A 95 7.72 -16.12 -27.31
C GLU A 95 7.64 -16.15 -28.83
N PHE A 96 8.00 -17.28 -29.44
CA PHE A 96 7.76 -17.55 -30.86
C PHE A 96 7.66 -19.05 -31.12
N LYS A 97 6.97 -19.42 -32.20
CA LYS A 97 6.96 -20.81 -32.68
C LYS A 97 8.12 -21.05 -33.63
N ALA A 98 8.86 -22.14 -33.42
CA ALA A 98 10.00 -22.50 -34.23
C ALA A 98 9.55 -22.93 -35.65
N PRO A 99 9.90 -22.18 -36.71
CA PRO A 99 9.49 -22.52 -38.08
C PRO A 99 10.16 -23.79 -38.65
N ARG A 100 11.19 -24.31 -37.98
CA ARG A 100 11.89 -25.56 -38.32
C ARG A 100 12.76 -26.02 -37.15
N SER A 101 13.11 -27.30 -37.11
CA SER A 101 14.11 -27.83 -36.17
C SER A 101 15.52 -27.35 -36.51
N GLY A 102 16.38 -27.27 -35.49
CA GLY A 102 17.79 -26.91 -35.61
C GLY A 102 18.27 -25.90 -34.57
N MET A 103 19.49 -25.41 -34.74
CA MET A 103 20.13 -24.45 -33.83
C MET A 103 19.68 -23.01 -34.06
N TYR A 104 19.06 -22.40 -33.05
CA TYR A 104 18.69 -20.99 -33.03
C TYR A 104 19.77 -20.17 -32.33
N LYS A 105 20.00 -18.95 -32.83
CA LYS A 105 21.02 -18.01 -32.32
C LYS A 105 20.36 -16.79 -31.72
N PHE A 106 20.58 -16.52 -30.44
CA PHE A 106 20.06 -15.39 -29.68
C PHE A 106 21.19 -14.40 -29.44
N CYS A 107 21.13 -13.21 -30.01
CA CYS A 107 22.16 -12.19 -29.90
C CYS A 107 21.66 -10.97 -29.16
N PHE A 108 22.33 -10.64 -28.06
CA PHE A 108 22.13 -9.40 -27.29
C PHE A 108 23.10 -8.35 -27.82
N HIS A 109 22.58 -7.20 -28.22
CA HIS A 109 23.34 -6.07 -28.72
C HIS A 109 23.25 -4.92 -27.72
N ASN A 110 24.41 -4.51 -27.22
CA ASN A 110 24.55 -3.36 -26.35
C ASN A 110 24.89 -2.12 -27.21
N PRO A 111 23.98 -1.17 -27.39
CA PRO A 111 24.24 0.01 -28.21
C PRO A 111 25.16 1.04 -27.52
N TYR A 112 25.66 0.75 -26.31
CA TYR A 112 26.48 1.66 -25.50
C TYR A 112 27.89 1.12 -25.26
N SER A 113 28.82 2.02 -24.93
CA SER A 113 30.24 1.70 -24.75
C SER A 113 30.59 1.05 -23.41
N THR A 114 29.63 0.92 -22.49
CA THR A 114 29.84 0.33 -21.15
C THR A 114 29.39 -1.12 -21.14
N PRO A 115 30.21 -2.07 -20.64
CA PRO A 115 29.81 -3.47 -20.50
C PRO A 115 28.58 -3.63 -19.60
N GLU A 116 27.61 -4.43 -20.03
CA GLU A 116 26.38 -4.71 -19.28
C GLU A 116 26.25 -6.20 -18.98
N THR A 117 25.72 -6.59 -17.82
CA THR A 117 25.48 -8.01 -17.54
C THR A 117 24.01 -8.37 -17.77
N VAL A 118 23.75 -9.26 -18.72
CA VAL A 118 22.41 -9.76 -19.05
C VAL A 118 22.20 -11.14 -18.45
N SER A 119 21.22 -11.27 -17.57
CA SER A 119 20.73 -12.57 -17.11
C SER A 119 19.55 -12.99 -17.97
N PHE A 120 19.58 -14.20 -18.51
CA PHE A 120 18.55 -14.67 -19.43
C PHE A 120 18.16 -16.12 -19.16
N TYR A 121 16.99 -16.47 -19.67
CA TYR A 121 16.43 -17.81 -19.63
C TYR A 121 15.71 -18.09 -20.95
N ILE A 122 16.02 -19.24 -21.54
CA ILE A 122 15.42 -19.72 -22.79
C ILE A 122 14.86 -21.11 -22.50
N HIS A 123 13.63 -21.34 -22.90
CA HIS A 123 12.93 -22.60 -22.77
C HIS A 123 12.30 -22.98 -24.10
N VAL A 124 12.48 -24.24 -24.48
CA VAL A 124 11.87 -24.83 -25.68
C VAL A 124 10.81 -25.80 -25.19
N GLY A 125 9.55 -25.38 -25.25
CA GLY A 125 8.38 -26.19 -24.90
C GLY A 125 7.93 -27.02 -26.08
N HIS A 126 7.76 -28.33 -25.86
CA HIS A 126 7.21 -29.26 -26.84
C HIS A 126 5.95 -29.91 -26.29
N ILE A 127 4.83 -29.67 -26.98
CA ILE A 127 3.58 -30.40 -26.79
C ILE A 127 3.46 -31.39 -27.94
N PRO A 128 3.48 -32.72 -27.69
CA PRO A 128 3.40 -33.72 -28.76
C PRO A 128 2.13 -33.57 -29.59
N THR A 129 2.28 -33.47 -30.92
CA THR A 129 1.14 -33.36 -31.86
C THR A 129 0.68 -34.73 -32.36
N GLU A 130 -0.53 -34.86 -32.93
CA GLU A 130 -1.04 -36.13 -33.49
C GLU A 130 -0.07 -36.80 -34.49
N HIS A 131 0.77 -36.02 -35.15
CA HIS A 131 1.80 -36.52 -36.08
C HIS A 131 3.04 -37.08 -35.37
N ASP A 132 3.45 -36.48 -34.25
CA ASP A 132 4.52 -37.00 -33.37
C ASP A 132 4.05 -38.26 -32.62
N LEU A 133 2.74 -38.31 -32.32
CA LEU A 133 2.04 -39.39 -31.65
C LEU A 133 1.90 -40.66 -32.52
N ALA A 134 1.96 -40.55 -33.85
CA ALA A 134 1.84 -41.68 -34.78
C ALA A 134 3.11 -42.57 -34.87
N LYS A 135 4.25 -42.13 -34.30
CA LYS A 135 5.53 -42.88 -34.32
C LYS A 135 5.78 -43.78 -33.10
N ASN A 136 5.00 -43.67 -32.03
CA ASN A 136 5.18 -44.45 -30.80
C ASN A 136 3.97 -45.38 -30.56
N GLU A 137 4.15 -46.69 -30.71
CA GLU A 137 3.08 -47.71 -30.66
C GLU A 137 2.55 -48.03 -29.24
N HIS A 138 2.95 -47.31 -28.19
CA HIS A 138 2.49 -47.53 -26.82
C HIS A 138 1.92 -46.25 -26.21
N LEU A 139 0.59 -46.13 -26.29
CA LEU A 139 -0.21 -45.05 -25.73
C LEU A 139 -0.26 -45.11 -24.20
N ASP A 140 -0.04 -43.96 -23.55
CA ASP A 140 -0.60 -43.70 -22.21
C ASP A 140 -1.04 -42.22 -22.12
N PRO A 141 -2.36 -41.93 -22.07
CA PRO A 141 -2.90 -40.57 -21.86
C PRO A 141 -2.32 -39.85 -20.63
N ILE A 142 -1.79 -40.62 -19.68
CA ILE A 142 -1.10 -40.08 -18.50
C ILE A 142 0.21 -39.39 -18.89
N ASN A 143 0.95 -39.88 -19.89
CA ASN A 143 2.22 -39.31 -20.30
C ASN A 143 2.07 -37.93 -20.96
N VAL A 144 0.97 -37.70 -21.69
CA VAL A 144 0.64 -36.37 -22.26
C VAL A 144 0.36 -35.37 -21.13
N LYS A 145 -0.48 -35.74 -20.16
CA LYS A 145 -0.74 -34.89 -18.98
C LYS A 145 0.49 -34.64 -18.13
N ILE A 146 1.40 -35.62 -18.02
CA ILE A 146 2.68 -35.44 -17.32
C ILE A 146 3.56 -34.42 -18.07
N ALA A 147 3.57 -34.45 -19.41
CA ALA A 147 4.30 -33.47 -20.21
C ALA A 147 3.72 -32.05 -20.02
N GLU A 148 2.39 -31.89 -20.10
CA GLU A 148 1.71 -30.61 -19.86
C GLU A 148 2.00 -30.06 -18.45
N LEU A 149 1.95 -30.91 -17.43
CA LEU A 149 2.25 -30.51 -16.04
C LEU A 149 3.71 -30.14 -15.83
N ARG A 150 4.65 -30.85 -16.50
CA ARG A 150 6.08 -30.51 -16.47
C ARG A 150 6.34 -29.16 -17.12
N GLU A 151 5.73 -28.90 -18.27
CA GLU A 151 5.83 -27.62 -18.98
C GLU A 151 5.26 -26.47 -18.13
N ALA A 152 4.10 -26.67 -17.50
CA ALA A 152 3.52 -25.69 -16.58
C ALA A 152 4.44 -25.42 -15.36
N LEU A 153 5.05 -26.45 -14.78
CA LEU A 153 5.96 -26.30 -13.64
C LEU A 153 7.26 -25.58 -14.04
N GLU A 154 7.81 -25.88 -15.21
CA GLU A 154 9.02 -25.23 -15.73
C GLU A 154 8.76 -23.76 -16.06
N SER A 155 7.61 -23.43 -16.65
CA SER A 155 7.13 -22.06 -16.87
C SER A 155 7.05 -21.26 -15.57
N VAL A 156 6.41 -21.81 -14.52
CA VAL A 156 6.31 -21.14 -13.20
C VAL A 156 7.69 -20.96 -12.57
N THR A 157 8.57 -21.94 -12.69
CA THR A 157 9.94 -21.86 -12.14
C THR A 157 10.77 -20.79 -12.86
N ALA A 158 10.62 -20.68 -14.18
CA ALA A 158 11.24 -19.65 -15.00
C ALA A 158 10.76 -18.25 -14.62
N GLU A 159 9.45 -18.10 -14.38
CA GLU A 159 8.86 -16.83 -13.95
C GLU A 159 9.37 -16.39 -12.57
N GLN A 160 9.48 -17.31 -11.61
CA GLN A 160 10.07 -17.01 -10.31
C GLN A 160 11.52 -16.53 -10.41
N LYS A 161 12.33 -17.13 -11.31
CA LYS A 161 13.72 -16.70 -11.52
C LYS A 161 13.80 -15.31 -12.14
N TYR A 162 12.99 -15.04 -13.15
CA TYR A 162 12.88 -13.71 -13.77
C TYR A 162 12.52 -12.63 -12.73
N LEU A 163 11.52 -12.90 -11.90
CA LEU A 163 11.10 -11.98 -10.85
C LEU A 163 12.23 -11.71 -9.84
N ARG A 164 13.00 -12.74 -9.44
CA ARG A 164 14.17 -12.57 -8.56
C ARG A 164 15.26 -11.72 -9.19
N ALA A 165 15.57 -11.92 -10.47
CA ALA A 165 16.56 -11.12 -11.19
C ALA A 165 16.11 -9.66 -11.31
N ARG A 166 14.82 -9.43 -11.59
CA ARG A 166 14.22 -8.10 -11.63
C ARG A 166 14.25 -7.40 -10.27
N ASP A 167 13.94 -8.12 -9.19
CA ASP A 167 14.03 -7.59 -7.82
C ASP A 167 15.46 -7.27 -7.39
N ALA A 168 16.44 -8.08 -7.82
CA ALA A 168 17.85 -7.79 -7.60
C ALA A 168 18.29 -6.48 -8.29
N ARG A 169 17.90 -6.31 -9.55
CA ARG A 169 18.12 -5.06 -10.30
C ARG A 169 17.52 -3.85 -9.59
N HIS A 170 16.24 -3.92 -9.20
CA HIS A 170 15.57 -2.81 -8.50
C HIS A 170 16.24 -2.46 -7.16
N ARG A 171 16.71 -3.45 -6.40
CA ARG A 171 17.46 -3.21 -5.16
C ARG A 171 18.76 -2.46 -5.42
N HIS A 172 19.54 -2.87 -6.42
CA HIS A 172 20.77 -2.19 -6.81
C HIS A 172 20.51 -0.74 -7.27
N THR A 173 19.49 -0.52 -8.10
CA THR A 173 19.09 0.83 -8.55
C THR A 173 18.70 1.73 -7.37
N ASN A 174 17.91 1.20 -6.43
CA ASN A 174 17.45 1.95 -5.26
C ASN A 174 18.60 2.30 -4.31
N GLU A 175 19.52 1.37 -4.05
CA GLU A 175 20.68 1.63 -3.19
C GLU A 175 21.61 2.69 -3.80
N SER A 176 21.87 2.60 -5.11
CA SER A 176 22.66 3.58 -5.86
C SER A 176 22.01 4.97 -5.81
N THR A 177 20.71 5.05 -6.06
CA THR A 177 19.94 6.30 -6.00
C THR A 177 19.97 6.93 -4.61
N ARG A 178 19.79 6.11 -3.56
CA ARG A 178 19.85 6.58 -2.15
C ARG A 178 21.22 7.16 -1.81
N LYS A 179 22.32 6.48 -2.17
CA LYS A 179 23.69 6.97 -1.93
C LYS A 179 23.94 8.31 -2.65
N ARG A 180 23.42 8.46 -3.88
CA ARG A 180 23.54 9.69 -4.67
C ARG A 180 22.76 10.86 -4.05
N VAL A 181 21.50 10.66 -3.64
CA VAL A 181 20.70 11.70 -2.97
C VAL A 181 21.41 12.21 -1.72
N ILE A 182 21.93 11.30 -0.89
CA ILE A 182 22.68 11.68 0.31
C ILE A 182 23.92 12.52 -0.06
N PHE A 183 24.68 12.12 -1.09
CA PHE A 183 25.86 12.86 -1.52
C PHE A 183 25.52 14.28 -2.00
N TYR A 184 24.46 14.44 -2.79
CA TYR A 184 24.00 15.75 -3.28
C TYR A 184 23.50 16.65 -2.15
N THR A 185 22.66 16.11 -1.29
CA THR A 185 22.13 16.85 -0.12
C THR A 185 23.28 17.33 0.77
N VAL A 186 24.27 16.47 1.07
CA VAL A 186 25.45 16.87 1.85
C VAL A 186 26.27 17.94 1.13
N GLY A 187 26.48 17.80 -0.19
CA GLY A 187 27.18 18.81 -0.99
C GLY A 187 26.49 20.17 -0.99
N GLU A 188 25.16 20.19 -1.08
CA GLU A 188 24.33 21.40 -1.05
C GLU A 188 24.40 22.09 0.33
N TYR A 189 24.34 21.33 1.43
CA TYR A 189 24.53 21.87 2.77
C TYR A 189 25.94 22.44 2.99
N ILE A 190 26.98 21.78 2.47
CA ILE A 190 28.36 22.31 2.52
C ILE A 190 28.46 23.62 1.74
N LEU A 191 27.86 23.69 0.55
CA LEU A 191 27.85 24.91 -0.26
C LEU A 191 27.14 26.06 0.46
N LEU A 192 25.97 25.81 1.06
CA LEU A 192 25.23 26.79 1.85
C LEU A 192 26.04 27.29 3.05
N ALA A 193 26.74 26.39 3.75
CA ALA A 193 27.61 26.75 4.86
C ALA A 193 28.80 27.63 4.40
N LEU A 194 29.43 27.30 3.27
CA LEU A 194 30.53 28.09 2.70
C LEU A 194 30.07 29.48 2.25
N VAL A 195 28.92 29.58 1.59
CA VAL A 195 28.32 30.87 1.18
C VAL A 195 27.98 31.72 2.40
N SER A 196 27.39 31.12 3.44
CA SER A 196 27.07 31.81 4.69
C SER A 196 28.33 32.32 5.40
N ALA A 197 29.39 31.50 5.44
CA ALA A 197 30.69 31.91 6.00
C ALA A 197 31.32 33.07 5.20
N LEU A 198 31.29 33.01 3.87
CA LEU A 198 31.74 34.09 2.99
C LEU A 198 30.95 35.38 3.22
N GLN A 199 29.63 35.27 3.44
CA GLN A 199 28.75 36.40 3.72
C GLN A 199 29.12 37.08 5.04
N VAL A 200 29.42 36.30 6.10
CA VAL A 200 29.91 36.84 7.38
C VAL A 200 31.27 37.52 7.23
N VAL A 201 32.19 36.96 6.44
CA VAL A 201 33.50 37.58 6.16
C VAL A 201 33.33 38.88 5.36
N TYR A 202 32.44 38.90 4.37
CA TYR A 202 32.14 40.06 3.55
C TYR A 202 31.56 41.20 4.40
N ILE A 203 30.58 40.90 5.26
CA ILE A 203 29.99 41.85 6.21
C ILE A 203 31.07 42.38 7.16
N ARG A 204 31.88 41.51 7.78
CA ARG A 204 32.98 41.95 8.65
C ARG A 204 33.99 42.85 7.94
N ARG A 205 34.26 42.64 6.65
CA ARG A 205 35.11 43.52 5.83
C ARG A 205 34.44 44.84 5.49
N LEU A 206 33.14 44.84 5.22
CA LEU A 206 32.36 46.05 4.95
C LEU A 206 32.34 46.99 6.17
N PHE A 207 32.36 46.41 7.38
CA PHE A 207 32.34 47.14 8.65
C PHE A 207 33.73 47.38 9.28
N SER A 208 34.84 47.02 8.62
CA SER A 208 36.18 47.17 9.22
C SER A 208 36.94 48.44 8.85
N LYS A 209 36.44 49.30 7.95
CA LYS A 209 36.98 50.65 7.74
C LYS A 209 35.89 51.65 7.38
N ASP A 210 35.86 52.73 8.16
CA ASP A 210 35.28 54.04 7.83
C ASP A 210 33.76 54.16 7.72
N LEU A 211 33.02 53.85 8.79
CA LEU A 211 31.68 54.43 8.97
C LEU A 211 31.36 54.80 10.43
N PHE A 212 32.36 55.24 11.21
CA PHE A 212 32.12 55.76 12.56
C PHE A 212 31.74 57.25 12.58
N ASN A 213 31.77 57.95 11.43
CA ASN A 213 31.50 59.40 11.35
C ASN A 213 30.24 59.79 10.55
N LEU A 214 29.39 58.82 10.14
CA LEU A 214 28.18 59.11 9.34
C LEU A 214 26.86 58.84 10.10
N VAL A 215 26.91 58.13 11.22
CA VAL A 215 25.72 57.70 11.97
C VAL A 215 25.13 58.84 12.82
N GLU A 216 25.92 59.85 13.20
CA GLU A 216 25.42 61.01 13.97
C GLU A 216 24.64 62.04 13.14
N ARG A 217 24.55 61.89 11.81
CA ARG A 217 23.96 62.90 10.91
C ARG A 217 22.70 62.45 10.17
N LEU A 218 22.20 61.24 10.40
CA LEU A 218 21.03 60.70 9.66
C LEU A 218 19.80 60.38 10.53
N ASP A 219 19.83 60.69 11.84
CA ASP A 219 18.67 60.56 12.72
C ASP A 219 17.54 61.58 12.46
N THR A 220 17.71 62.51 11.51
CA THR A 220 16.72 63.56 11.22
C THR A 220 15.91 63.31 9.94
N ILE A 221 16.16 62.23 9.18
CA ILE A 221 15.51 62.01 7.87
C ILE A 221 14.64 60.73 7.84
N PHE A 222 14.78 59.82 8.80
CA PHE A 222 14.04 58.54 8.81
C PHE A 222 12.63 58.58 9.43
N LEU A 223 12.11 59.75 9.82
CA LEU A 223 10.73 59.91 10.33
C LEU A 223 9.71 60.30 9.25
N LYS A 224 10.00 60.10 7.95
CA LYS A 224 9.07 60.55 6.89
C LYS A 224 8.91 59.65 5.67
N TRP A 225 9.35 58.40 5.73
CA TRP A 225 9.23 57.44 4.62
C TRP A 225 8.55 56.13 5.08
N GLU A 226 7.48 56.27 5.84
CA GLU A 226 6.52 55.21 6.12
C GLU A 226 5.36 55.36 5.13
N PHE A 227 5.62 55.16 3.83
CA PHE A 227 4.56 55.00 2.83
C PHE A 227 5.16 54.34 1.58
N ILE A 228 4.55 53.22 1.19
CA ILE A 228 4.75 52.47 -0.07
C ILE A 228 5.92 51.47 -0.04
N LEU A 229 5.65 50.29 0.54
CA LEU A 229 5.79 48.95 -0.06
C LEU A 229 5.64 47.91 1.05
N GLU A 230 4.40 47.55 1.39
CA GLU A 230 4.10 46.29 2.09
C GLU A 230 4.36 45.14 1.11
N PRO A 231 5.22 44.15 1.44
CA PRO A 231 5.04 42.82 0.90
C PRO A 231 3.76 42.27 1.53
N SER A 232 2.78 41.91 0.71
CA SER A 232 1.63 41.13 1.18
C SER A 232 2.15 39.84 1.80
N GLU A 233 2.13 39.75 3.12
CA GLU A 233 2.13 38.47 3.82
C GLU A 233 0.89 37.72 3.30
N MET A 234 1.11 36.73 2.45
CA MET A 234 0.16 35.62 2.36
C MET A 234 0.23 34.92 3.70
N ASP A 235 -0.65 35.33 4.62
CA ASP A 235 -1.01 34.55 5.78
C ASP A 235 -1.57 33.23 5.24
N GLU A 236 -0.73 32.18 5.20
CA GLU A 236 -1.21 30.80 5.11
C GLU A 236 -2.00 30.55 6.39
N THR A 237 -3.28 30.96 6.40
CA THR A 237 -4.21 30.64 7.48
C THR A 237 -4.30 29.12 7.57
N GLN A 238 -3.49 28.51 8.44
CA GLN A 238 -3.53 27.08 8.66
C GLN A 238 -4.95 26.71 9.11
N VAL A 239 -5.60 25.82 8.36
CA VAL A 239 -6.95 25.33 8.68
C VAL A 239 -6.91 24.67 10.05
N GLN A 240 -7.50 25.32 11.05
CA GLN A 240 -7.57 24.77 12.39
C GLN A 240 -8.55 23.59 12.40
N VAL A 241 -8.08 22.41 12.83
CA VAL A 241 -8.92 21.22 12.96
C VAL A 241 -9.88 21.39 14.15
N PRO A 242 -11.20 21.52 13.93
CA PRO A 242 -12.15 21.73 15.02
C PRO A 242 -12.25 20.49 15.91
N ARG A 243 -12.66 20.68 17.17
CA ARG A 243 -13.06 19.58 18.06
C ARG A 243 -14.57 19.40 18.05
N VAL A 244 -15.01 18.16 18.12
CA VAL A 244 -16.43 17.79 18.14
C VAL A 244 -16.67 16.64 19.11
N LYS A 245 -17.89 16.55 19.64
CA LYS A 245 -18.31 15.43 20.48
C LYS A 245 -18.58 14.20 19.61
N LEU A 246 -18.02 13.05 19.99
CA LEU A 246 -18.33 11.76 19.39
C LEU A 246 -19.26 10.99 20.33
N GLY A 247 -20.53 10.91 19.94
CA GLY A 247 -21.60 10.38 20.80
C GLY A 247 -21.95 11.30 21.98
N SER A 248 -22.80 10.80 22.86
CA SER A 248 -23.38 11.56 23.98
C SER A 248 -22.64 11.42 25.31
N GLN A 249 -21.63 10.55 25.38
CA GLN A 249 -20.97 10.16 26.64
C GLN A 249 -19.82 11.10 27.08
N GLY A 250 -19.50 12.12 26.28
CA GLY A 250 -18.49 13.13 26.61
C GLY A 250 -17.13 12.96 25.94
N LEU A 251 -16.97 11.98 25.05
CA LEU A 251 -15.77 11.87 24.22
C LEU A 251 -15.72 13.04 23.22
N GLU A 252 -14.62 13.79 23.23
CA GLU A 252 -14.35 14.84 22.25
C GLU A 252 -13.14 14.47 21.39
N VAL A 253 -13.30 14.57 20.08
CA VAL A 253 -12.31 14.21 19.06
C VAL A 253 -12.08 15.36 18.08
N SER A 254 -11.00 15.29 17.30
CA SER A 254 -10.85 16.14 16.12
C SER A 254 -11.93 15.82 15.07
N ARG A 255 -12.44 16.84 14.37
CA ARG A 255 -13.48 16.72 13.32
C ARG A 255 -13.08 15.78 12.19
N LEU A 256 -11.78 15.65 11.99
CA LEU A 256 -11.13 14.67 11.12
C LEU A 256 -10.21 13.81 11.98
N GLY A 257 -10.38 12.49 11.93
CA GLY A 257 -9.47 11.54 12.58
C GLY A 257 -8.44 10.99 11.58
N PHE A 258 -7.57 10.11 12.07
CA PHE A 258 -6.52 9.48 11.26
C PHE A 258 -6.56 7.96 11.40
N GLY A 259 -6.76 7.27 10.27
CA GLY A 259 -6.72 5.81 10.22
C GLY A 259 -5.29 5.28 10.06
N CYS A 260 -4.77 4.63 11.10
CA CYS A 260 -3.38 4.16 11.15
C CYS A 260 -3.12 2.88 10.35
N GLY A 261 -4.15 2.11 9.99
CA GLY A 261 -3.98 0.79 9.35
C GLY A 261 -3.16 0.82 8.04
N GLY A 262 -3.27 1.90 7.26
CA GLY A 262 -2.49 2.09 6.05
C GLY A 262 -0.97 2.18 6.28
N LEU A 263 -0.52 2.53 7.49
CA LEU A 263 0.91 2.63 7.83
C LEU A 263 1.60 1.26 7.90
N SER A 264 0.85 0.18 8.18
CA SER A 264 1.39 -1.19 8.31
C SER A 264 0.95 -2.14 7.20
N GLY A 265 0.55 -1.61 6.03
CA GLY A 265 0.57 -2.41 4.80
C GLY A 265 -0.77 -2.97 4.26
N ILE A 266 -1.90 -2.27 4.45
CA ILE A 266 -3.21 -2.76 3.93
C ILE A 266 -3.41 -2.47 2.44
N TYR A 267 -3.24 -1.21 2.01
CA TYR A 267 -3.51 -0.77 0.62
C TYR A 267 -2.24 -0.34 -0.13
N ASN A 268 -1.10 -0.38 0.54
CA ASN A 268 0.21 0.07 0.09
C ASN A 268 1.27 -0.73 0.83
N ALA A 269 2.54 -0.61 0.43
CA ALA A 269 3.63 -1.19 1.20
C ALA A 269 3.65 -0.65 2.64
N PRO A 270 3.98 -1.48 3.66
CA PRO A 270 4.13 -1.02 5.03
C PRO A 270 5.29 -0.02 5.13
N LEU A 271 5.13 0.98 6.01
CA LEU A 271 6.20 1.90 6.35
C LEU A 271 7.10 1.33 7.44
N SER A 272 8.32 1.84 7.53
CA SER A 272 9.14 1.65 8.73
C SER A 272 8.47 2.31 9.93
N HIS A 273 8.78 1.85 11.14
CA HIS A 273 8.26 2.46 12.37
C HIS A 273 8.62 3.93 12.48
N GLU A 274 9.85 4.31 12.09
CA GLU A 274 10.28 5.72 12.09
C GLU A 274 9.40 6.59 11.19
N ALA A 275 9.16 6.16 9.95
CA ALA A 275 8.33 6.91 9.01
C ALA A 275 6.87 6.97 9.46
N GLY A 276 6.30 5.85 9.95
CA GLY A 276 4.94 5.83 10.47
C GLY A 276 4.76 6.71 11.71
N CYS A 277 5.69 6.67 12.66
CA CYS A 277 5.70 7.56 13.81
C CYS A 277 5.77 9.04 13.39
N SER A 278 6.60 9.36 12.39
CA SER A 278 6.70 10.71 11.85
C SER A 278 5.36 11.21 11.30
N VAL A 279 4.65 10.38 10.53
CA VAL A 279 3.32 10.72 10.00
C VAL A 279 2.29 10.94 11.13
N ILE A 280 2.29 10.10 12.16
CA ILE A 280 1.39 10.25 13.32
C ILE A 280 1.67 11.56 14.07
N LYS A 281 2.95 11.88 14.29
CA LYS A 281 3.37 13.13 14.93
C LYS A 281 2.97 14.35 14.10
N GLU A 282 3.09 14.27 12.78
CA GLU A 282 2.67 15.34 11.87
C GLU A 282 1.14 15.52 11.84
N ALA A 283 0.37 14.43 11.88
CA ALA A 283 -1.08 14.51 12.04
C ALA A 283 -1.45 15.22 13.36
N PHE A 284 -0.76 14.89 14.44
CA PHE A 284 -0.96 15.55 15.74
C PHE A 284 -0.55 17.03 15.74
N SER A 285 0.59 17.37 15.13
CA SER A 285 1.08 18.76 15.06
C SER A 285 0.10 19.66 14.31
N LYS A 286 -0.58 19.13 13.28
CA LYS A 286 -1.63 19.82 12.53
C LYS A 286 -3.03 19.76 13.16
N GLY A 287 -3.16 19.24 14.38
CA GLY A 287 -4.40 19.31 15.17
C GLY A 287 -5.31 18.08 15.10
N ILE A 288 -4.93 17.00 14.42
CA ILE A 288 -5.66 15.74 14.49
C ILE A 288 -5.32 15.04 15.82
N THR A 289 -6.33 14.76 16.62
CA THR A 289 -6.15 14.13 17.94
C THR A 289 -6.77 12.75 18.02
N PHE A 290 -7.60 12.36 17.06
CA PHE A 290 -8.27 11.06 17.04
C PHE A 290 -7.56 10.07 16.11
N PHE A 291 -6.95 9.04 16.69
CA PHE A 291 -6.17 8.04 15.98
C PHE A 291 -6.83 6.66 16.10
N ASP A 292 -7.10 6.03 14.97
CA ASP A 292 -7.78 4.75 14.88
C ASP A 292 -6.80 3.65 14.41
N THR A 293 -6.67 2.59 15.20
CA THR A 293 -5.87 1.38 14.89
C THR A 293 -6.68 0.12 15.21
N SER A 294 -6.08 -1.06 15.16
CA SER A 294 -6.68 -2.36 15.52
C SER A 294 -5.58 -3.37 15.81
N ASP A 295 -5.87 -4.34 16.69
CA ASP A 295 -5.01 -5.51 16.88
C ASP A 295 -4.75 -6.29 15.57
N LEU A 296 -5.70 -6.33 14.63
CA LEU A 296 -5.54 -6.97 13.32
C LEU A 296 -4.49 -6.31 12.41
N TYR A 297 -4.18 -5.03 12.60
CA TYR A 297 -3.41 -4.27 11.60
C TYR A 297 -1.90 -4.56 11.65
N GLY A 298 -1.34 -4.84 10.48
CA GLY A 298 0.07 -5.19 10.31
C GLY A 298 0.39 -6.64 10.67
N ASP A 299 1.54 -7.14 10.21
CA ASP A 299 1.99 -8.48 10.59
C ASP A 299 2.23 -8.55 12.10
N LYS A 300 1.68 -9.57 12.77
CA LYS A 300 1.82 -9.77 14.23
C LYS A 300 1.51 -8.50 15.06
N HIS A 301 0.42 -7.81 14.73
CA HIS A 301 -0.05 -6.61 15.45
C HIS A 301 0.91 -5.39 15.34
N ASP A 302 1.75 -5.34 14.30
CA ASP A 302 2.78 -4.31 14.12
C ASP A 302 2.25 -2.88 14.24
N ASN A 303 1.02 -2.62 13.80
CA ASN A 303 0.46 -1.28 13.78
C ASN A 303 0.25 -0.69 15.18
N GLU A 304 -0.28 -1.48 16.12
CA GLU A 304 -0.44 -1.02 17.52
C GLU A 304 0.92 -0.75 18.18
N ILE A 305 1.95 -1.54 17.85
CA ILE A 305 3.31 -1.33 18.37
C ILE A 305 3.89 -0.03 17.81
N MET A 306 3.72 0.23 16.51
CA MET A 306 4.15 1.46 15.87
C MET A 306 3.42 2.69 16.44
N VAL A 307 2.10 2.62 16.58
CA VAL A 307 1.30 3.69 17.19
C VAL A 307 1.75 3.94 18.64
N GLY A 308 1.96 2.89 19.43
CA GLY A 308 2.46 3.00 20.80
C GLY A 308 3.81 3.72 20.89
N LYS A 309 4.73 3.44 19.95
CA LYS A 309 6.01 4.17 19.86
C LYS A 309 5.80 5.67 19.59
N ALA A 310 4.92 6.02 18.66
CA ALA A 310 4.60 7.42 18.36
C ALA A 310 3.99 8.14 19.57
N LEU A 311 3.09 7.46 20.30
CA LEU A 311 2.41 8.03 21.47
C LEU A 311 3.35 8.33 22.64
N LYS A 312 4.49 7.65 22.77
CA LYS A 312 5.50 7.99 23.79
C LYS A 312 6.12 9.37 23.61
N GLU A 313 6.07 9.89 22.38
CA GLU A 313 6.60 11.20 22.02
C GLU A 313 5.50 12.27 21.94
N LEU A 314 4.26 11.93 22.27
CA LEU A 314 3.11 12.82 22.23
C LEU A 314 2.47 12.97 23.62
N PRO A 315 1.82 14.09 23.91
CA PRO A 315 1.03 14.25 25.13
C PRO A 315 -0.19 13.33 25.11
N ARG A 316 -0.08 12.15 25.75
CA ARG A 316 -1.08 11.07 25.70
C ARG A 316 -2.49 11.54 26.06
N GLU A 317 -2.63 12.45 27.02
CA GLU A 317 -3.91 13.00 27.48
C GLU A 317 -4.61 13.88 26.45
N ARG A 318 -3.88 14.38 25.44
CA ARG A 318 -4.45 15.16 24.33
C ARG A 318 -4.84 14.29 23.14
N VAL A 319 -4.45 13.02 23.13
CA VAL A 319 -4.75 12.05 22.07
C VAL A 319 -5.95 11.21 22.47
N GLN A 320 -6.90 11.05 21.55
CA GLN A 320 -8.01 10.10 21.66
C GLN A 320 -7.63 8.86 20.85
N LEU A 321 -7.25 7.79 21.55
CA LEU A 321 -6.81 6.54 20.93
C LEU A 321 -7.98 5.55 20.80
N ALA A 322 -8.26 5.16 19.57
CA ALA A 322 -9.19 4.09 19.22
C ALA A 322 -8.44 2.83 18.81
N THR A 323 -8.78 1.68 19.39
CA THR A 323 -8.35 0.36 18.90
C THR A 323 -9.47 -0.67 19.03
N LYS A 324 -9.26 -1.87 18.49
CA LYS A 324 -10.32 -2.85 18.26
C LYS A 324 -9.82 -4.26 18.55
N PHE A 325 -10.78 -5.16 18.75
CA PHE A 325 -10.56 -6.61 18.86
C PHE A 325 -11.61 -7.41 18.13
N GLY A 326 -11.38 -8.73 18.03
CA GLY A 326 -12.42 -9.70 17.74
C GLY A 326 -12.26 -10.41 16.40
N ILE A 327 -11.36 -9.96 15.53
CA ILE A 327 -11.02 -10.70 14.30
C ILE A 327 -9.82 -11.60 14.58
N ILE A 328 -9.97 -12.89 14.29
CA ILE A 328 -8.90 -13.88 14.38
C ILE A 328 -8.45 -14.23 12.95
N PRO A 329 -7.25 -13.82 12.54
CA PRO A 329 -6.67 -14.29 11.28
C PRO A 329 -6.39 -15.79 11.37
N SER A 330 -6.69 -16.51 10.30
CA SER A 330 -6.40 -17.93 10.11
C SER A 330 -5.54 -18.11 8.85
N ASP A 331 -4.95 -19.30 8.67
CA ASP A 331 -4.13 -19.58 7.49
C ASP A 331 -4.91 -19.37 6.18
N GLY A 332 -4.25 -18.81 5.16
CA GLY A 332 -4.79 -18.71 3.80
C GLY A 332 -5.88 -17.65 3.59
N PHE A 333 -5.71 -16.44 4.11
CA PHE A 333 -6.67 -15.31 3.99
C PHE A 333 -8.07 -15.58 4.58
N GLN A 334 -8.17 -16.56 5.48
CA GLN A 334 -9.40 -16.83 6.20
C GLN A 334 -9.46 -16.04 7.51
N PHE A 335 -10.67 -15.61 7.87
CA PHE A 335 -10.92 -14.88 9.11
C PHE A 335 -12.05 -15.56 9.87
N SER A 336 -11.92 -15.59 11.19
CA SER A 336 -13.00 -15.89 12.12
C SER A 336 -13.21 -14.70 13.05
N VAL A 337 -14.37 -14.67 13.72
CA VAL A 337 -14.72 -13.61 14.66
C VAL A 337 -14.99 -14.24 16.00
N LYS A 338 -14.47 -13.61 17.07
CA LYS A 338 -14.65 -14.05 18.45
C LYS A 338 -14.94 -12.87 19.35
N GLY A 339 -16.11 -12.90 19.98
CA GLY A 339 -16.64 -11.86 20.85
C GLY A 339 -16.87 -12.34 22.28
N THR A 340 -16.35 -13.51 22.67
CA THR A 340 -16.54 -14.02 24.03
C THR A 340 -15.92 -13.06 25.07
N PRO A 341 -16.52 -12.91 26.27
CA PRO A 341 -16.00 -12.07 27.34
C PRO A 341 -14.50 -12.26 27.60
N GLU A 342 -14.06 -13.50 27.73
CA GLU A 342 -12.67 -13.84 28.07
C GLU A 342 -11.71 -13.34 27.00
N TYR A 343 -12.10 -13.46 25.73
CA TYR A 343 -11.28 -13.03 24.61
C TYR A 343 -11.26 -11.50 24.46
N ALA A 344 -12.39 -10.83 24.69
CA ALA A 344 -12.45 -9.37 24.72
C ALA A 344 -11.49 -8.78 25.76
N ARG A 345 -11.43 -9.39 26.95
CA ARG A 345 -10.47 -9.01 27.99
C ARG A 345 -9.03 -9.31 27.58
N GLU A 346 -8.74 -10.52 27.11
CA GLU A 346 -7.40 -10.92 26.67
C GLU A 346 -6.84 -9.94 25.62
N CYS A 347 -7.63 -9.62 24.60
CA CYS A 347 -7.27 -8.67 23.57
C CYS A 347 -7.03 -7.26 24.16
N CYS A 348 -7.86 -6.81 25.10
CA CYS A 348 -7.70 -5.49 25.72
C CYS A 348 -6.37 -5.38 26.48
N GLU A 349 -6.03 -6.37 27.30
CA GLU A 349 -4.74 -6.38 28.01
C GLU A 349 -3.55 -6.41 27.03
N ALA A 350 -3.69 -7.20 25.96
CA ALA A 350 -2.65 -7.32 24.95
C ALA A 350 -2.45 -6.01 24.17
N SER A 351 -3.53 -5.33 23.77
CA SER A 351 -3.49 -4.01 23.13
C SER A 351 -2.87 -2.96 24.05
N LEU A 352 -3.25 -2.89 25.33
CA LEU A 352 -2.64 -1.98 26.30
C LEU A 352 -1.12 -2.17 26.39
N LYS A 353 -0.65 -3.43 26.39
CA LYS A 353 0.78 -3.77 26.41
C LYS A 353 1.49 -3.39 25.10
N ARG A 354 0.91 -3.68 23.93
CA ARG A 354 1.51 -3.35 22.62
C ARG A 354 1.60 -1.84 22.40
N LEU A 355 0.55 -1.12 22.76
CA LEU A 355 0.48 0.34 22.70
C LEU A 355 1.31 1.02 23.80
N ASP A 356 1.65 0.28 24.85
CA ASP A 356 2.35 0.76 26.06
C ASP A 356 1.64 1.97 26.70
N VAL A 357 0.32 1.84 26.88
CA VAL A 357 -0.55 2.86 27.48
C VAL A 357 -1.32 2.30 28.67
N LYS A 358 -1.70 3.17 29.61
CA LYS A 358 -2.48 2.78 30.80
C LYS A 358 -3.97 2.61 30.52
N TYR A 359 -4.49 3.27 29.49
CA TYR A 359 -5.88 3.22 29.09
C TYR A 359 -6.03 3.43 27.58
N ILE A 360 -7.11 2.91 27.01
CA ILE A 360 -7.59 3.18 25.66
C ILE A 360 -8.80 4.11 25.75
N ASP A 361 -8.89 5.12 24.88
CA ASP A 361 -10.04 6.04 24.93
C ASP A 361 -11.29 5.35 24.41
N LEU A 362 -11.22 4.75 23.22
CA LEU A 362 -12.36 4.11 22.58
C LEU A 362 -12.00 2.69 22.12
N TYR A 363 -12.72 1.69 22.61
CA TYR A 363 -12.43 0.30 22.30
C TYR A 363 -13.61 -0.37 21.59
N TYR A 364 -13.34 -0.95 20.43
CA TYR A 364 -14.36 -1.54 19.56
C TYR A 364 -14.31 -3.06 19.55
N GLN A 365 -15.49 -3.69 19.52
CA GLN A 365 -15.61 -4.97 18.83
C GLN A 365 -15.57 -4.70 17.32
N HIS A 366 -14.53 -5.19 16.64
CA HIS A 366 -14.20 -4.87 15.24
C HIS A 366 -15.20 -5.50 14.24
N ARG A 367 -15.63 -6.73 14.53
CA ARG A 367 -16.74 -7.41 13.83
C ARG A 367 -17.57 -8.14 14.88
N VAL A 368 -18.88 -8.15 14.68
CA VAL A 368 -19.82 -8.81 15.60
C VAL A 368 -19.67 -10.32 15.51
N ASP A 369 -19.51 -10.96 16.66
CA ASP A 369 -19.55 -12.42 16.78
C ASP A 369 -21.01 -12.89 16.81
N THR A 370 -21.46 -13.53 15.73
CA THR A 370 -22.84 -14.01 15.59
C THR A 370 -23.14 -15.28 16.39
N SER A 371 -22.15 -15.84 17.09
CA SER A 371 -22.32 -17.01 17.96
C SER A 371 -22.50 -16.67 19.44
N VAL A 372 -22.29 -15.42 19.83
CA VAL A 372 -22.34 -14.94 21.22
C VAL A 372 -23.41 -13.86 21.37
N PRO A 373 -24.27 -13.88 22.40
CA PRO A 373 -25.18 -12.77 22.68
C PRO A 373 -24.38 -11.49 22.90
N ILE A 374 -24.74 -10.41 22.19
CA ILE A 374 -24.00 -9.15 22.28
C ILE A 374 -23.92 -8.59 23.72
N GLU A 375 -24.94 -8.88 24.52
CA GLU A 375 -25.01 -8.47 25.92
C GLU A 375 -23.86 -9.03 26.76
N ASP A 376 -23.35 -10.22 26.44
CA ASP A 376 -22.24 -10.83 27.15
C ASP A 376 -20.92 -10.13 26.80
N THR A 377 -20.68 -9.86 25.52
CA THR A 377 -19.52 -9.08 25.05
C THR A 377 -19.50 -7.69 25.68
N ILE A 378 -20.62 -6.95 25.59
CA ILE A 378 -20.73 -5.59 26.15
C ILE A 378 -20.67 -5.62 27.68
N GLY A 379 -21.20 -6.66 28.31
CA GLY A 379 -21.09 -6.88 29.75
C GLY A 379 -19.65 -6.93 30.22
N GLU A 380 -18.75 -7.52 29.43
CA GLU A 380 -17.32 -7.53 29.75
C GLU A 380 -16.64 -6.19 29.46
N LEU A 381 -16.95 -5.55 28.34
CA LEU A 381 -16.42 -4.22 28.03
C LEU A 381 -16.82 -3.19 29.10
N LYS A 382 -18.04 -3.29 29.65
CA LYS A 382 -18.48 -2.49 30.80
C LYS A 382 -17.60 -2.68 32.04
N LYS A 383 -17.12 -3.90 32.31
CA LYS A 383 -16.17 -4.14 33.41
C LYS A 383 -14.83 -3.45 33.14
N LEU A 384 -14.33 -3.54 31.90
CA LEU A 384 -13.10 -2.84 31.49
C LEU A 384 -13.22 -1.31 31.61
N VAL A 385 -14.41 -0.74 31.36
CA VAL A 385 -14.72 0.67 31.64
C VAL A 385 -14.62 0.96 33.14
N ASN A 386 -15.27 0.15 33.98
CA ASN A 386 -15.25 0.34 35.44
C ASN A 386 -13.84 0.20 36.03
N GLU A 387 -12.98 -0.62 35.43
CA GLU A 387 -11.57 -0.78 35.80
C GLU A 387 -10.68 0.35 35.28
N GLY A 388 -11.19 1.24 34.43
CA GLY A 388 -10.44 2.35 33.83
C GLY A 388 -9.47 1.93 32.73
N LYS A 389 -9.55 0.68 32.23
CA LYS A 389 -8.71 0.16 31.14
C LYS A 389 -9.13 0.73 29.79
N ILE A 390 -10.42 0.94 29.62
CA ILE A 390 -11.01 1.63 28.46
C ILE A 390 -11.91 2.75 28.98
N ARG A 391 -12.11 3.83 28.22
CA ARG A 391 -13.03 4.91 28.62
C ARG A 391 -14.40 4.82 27.97
N TYR A 392 -14.43 4.45 26.70
CA TYR A 392 -15.62 4.42 25.87
C TYR A 392 -15.69 3.12 25.07
N ILE A 393 -16.91 2.65 24.81
CA ILE A 393 -17.18 1.44 24.04
C ILE A 393 -17.68 1.84 22.64
N GLY A 394 -17.16 1.17 21.62
CA GLY A 394 -17.66 1.26 20.26
C GLY A 394 -18.02 -0.11 19.68
N LEU A 395 -18.78 -0.10 18.59
CA LEU A 395 -19.03 -1.25 17.74
C LEU A 395 -18.59 -0.94 16.31
N SER A 396 -18.26 -1.96 15.55
CA SER A 396 -17.93 -1.84 14.13
C SER A 396 -18.71 -2.88 13.34
N GLU A 397 -19.31 -2.45 12.23
CA GLU A 397 -20.08 -3.32 11.32
C GLU A 397 -21.17 -4.13 12.06
N ALA A 398 -22.01 -3.45 12.86
CA ALA A 398 -23.15 -4.03 13.58
C ALA A 398 -24.49 -3.61 12.97
N ASN A 399 -25.52 -4.48 13.03
CA ASN A 399 -26.88 -4.13 12.59
C ASN A 399 -27.69 -3.42 13.68
N ALA A 400 -28.88 -2.96 13.31
CA ALA A 400 -29.77 -2.22 14.19
C ALA A 400 -30.16 -2.99 15.47
N ASP A 401 -30.49 -4.28 15.38
CA ASP A 401 -30.84 -5.10 16.55
C ASP A 401 -29.69 -5.18 17.56
N THR A 402 -28.51 -5.56 17.07
CA THR A 402 -27.30 -5.68 17.87
C THR A 402 -26.91 -4.34 18.49
N ILE A 403 -27.03 -3.23 17.76
CA ILE A 403 -26.77 -1.87 18.29
C ILE A 403 -27.72 -1.56 19.45
N ARG A 404 -29.03 -1.75 19.28
CA ARG A 404 -30.03 -1.45 20.33
C ARG A 404 -29.78 -2.27 21.58
N ARG A 405 -29.54 -3.57 21.43
CA ARG A 405 -29.27 -4.50 22.54
C ARG A 405 -27.97 -4.20 23.26
N ALA A 406 -26.90 -3.91 22.51
CA ALA A 406 -25.63 -3.48 23.08
C ALA A 406 -25.78 -2.20 23.92
N HIS A 407 -26.43 -1.19 23.35
CA HIS A 407 -26.63 0.11 23.99
C HIS A 407 -27.46 0.03 25.28
N ALA A 408 -28.38 -0.94 25.37
CA ALA A 408 -29.16 -1.20 26.58
C ALA A 408 -28.31 -1.72 27.75
N VAL A 409 -27.18 -2.41 27.49
CA VAL A 409 -26.28 -2.93 28.54
C VAL A 409 -25.30 -1.88 29.04
N HIS A 410 -24.71 -1.12 28.11
CA HIS A 410 -23.84 0.02 28.35
C HIS A 410 -23.89 0.99 27.17
N PRO A 411 -23.86 2.32 27.38
CA PRO A 411 -23.90 3.28 26.28
C PRO A 411 -22.79 3.07 25.25
N ILE A 412 -23.18 2.79 24.01
CA ILE A 412 -22.26 2.75 22.87
C ILE A 412 -21.94 4.19 22.46
N THR A 413 -20.67 4.55 22.44
CA THR A 413 -20.21 5.91 22.13
C THR A 413 -20.09 6.14 20.63
N ALA A 414 -19.61 5.14 19.90
CA ALA A 414 -19.41 5.24 18.46
C ALA A 414 -19.72 3.93 17.73
N LEU A 415 -20.29 4.05 16.53
CA LEU A 415 -20.37 2.98 15.55
C LEU A 415 -19.41 3.29 14.40
N GLN A 416 -18.48 2.38 14.10
CA GLN A 416 -17.58 2.51 12.96
C GLN A 416 -18.16 1.74 11.75
N MET A 417 -18.35 2.42 10.63
CA MET A 417 -18.98 1.90 9.41
C MET A 417 -18.25 2.37 8.14
N GLU A 418 -18.33 1.59 7.06
CA GLU A 418 -17.91 2.08 5.75
C GLU A 418 -18.91 3.14 5.29
N TYR A 419 -18.46 4.37 5.07
CA TYR A 419 -19.33 5.44 4.59
C TYR A 419 -18.56 6.43 3.71
N SER A 420 -18.99 6.55 2.45
CA SER A 420 -18.39 7.42 1.43
C SER A 420 -19.40 7.65 0.31
N LEU A 421 -19.04 8.47 -0.70
CA LEU A 421 -19.85 8.62 -1.91
C LEU A 421 -20.21 7.28 -2.60
N TRP A 422 -19.38 6.25 -2.42
CA TRP A 422 -19.54 4.92 -3.00
C TRP A 422 -20.30 3.91 -2.15
N THR A 423 -20.45 4.16 -0.86
CA THR A 423 -21.02 3.22 0.08
C THR A 423 -21.87 4.01 1.04
N ARG A 424 -23.19 3.98 0.83
CA ARG A 424 -24.19 4.77 1.55
C ARG A 424 -25.35 3.92 2.07
N ASP A 425 -25.17 2.60 2.13
CA ASP A 425 -26.20 1.64 2.55
C ASP A 425 -26.61 1.75 4.03
N ILE A 426 -25.94 2.62 4.79
CA ILE A 426 -26.23 2.91 6.20
C ILE A 426 -27.16 4.13 6.40
N GLU A 427 -27.47 4.90 5.35
CA GLU A 427 -28.23 6.16 5.43
C GLU A 427 -29.69 5.96 5.86
N GLU A 428 -30.33 4.86 5.45
CA GLU A 428 -31.76 4.65 5.68
C GLU A 428 -32.09 4.13 7.10
N GLU A 429 -31.22 3.30 7.67
CA GLU A 429 -31.52 2.57 8.92
C GLU A 429 -30.53 2.91 10.04
N ILE A 430 -29.23 2.78 9.76
CA ILE A 430 -28.18 2.84 10.79
C ILE A 430 -27.91 4.28 11.24
N ILE A 431 -27.80 5.24 10.30
CA ILE A 431 -27.58 6.65 10.64
C ILE A 431 -28.73 7.20 11.51
N PRO A 432 -30.02 7.03 11.15
CA PRO A 432 -31.14 7.45 11.98
C PRO A 432 -31.12 6.81 13.38
N LEU A 433 -30.83 5.51 13.47
CA LEU A 433 -30.71 4.81 14.74
C LEU A 433 -29.59 5.37 15.62
N CYS A 434 -28.41 5.60 15.06
CA CYS A 434 -27.29 6.17 15.81
C CYS A 434 -27.66 7.56 16.36
N ARG A 435 -28.36 8.38 15.57
CA ARG A 435 -28.86 9.70 16.02
C ARG A 435 -29.89 9.59 17.13
N GLU A 436 -30.85 8.65 17.01
CA GLU A 436 -31.86 8.37 18.04
C GLU A 436 -31.20 8.03 19.39
N LEU A 437 -30.16 7.20 19.36
CA LEU A 437 -29.44 6.73 20.55
C LEU A 437 -28.30 7.65 21.00
N GLY A 438 -28.02 8.74 20.28
CA GLY A 438 -26.89 9.63 20.55
C GLY A 438 -25.52 8.96 20.40
N ILE A 439 -25.38 8.05 19.44
CA ILE A 439 -24.17 7.33 19.05
C ILE A 439 -23.48 8.10 17.91
N GLY A 440 -22.18 8.37 18.03
CA GLY A 440 -21.41 8.97 16.94
C GLY A 440 -21.06 7.96 15.85
N ILE A 441 -20.81 8.42 14.63
CA ILE A 441 -20.43 7.57 13.50
C ILE A 441 -18.99 7.84 13.13
N VAL A 442 -18.17 6.80 13.06
CA VAL A 442 -16.79 6.88 12.58
C VAL A 442 -16.74 6.26 11.18
N ALA A 443 -16.50 7.09 10.17
CA ALA A 443 -16.54 6.65 8.77
C ALA A 443 -15.16 6.16 8.32
N TYR A 444 -15.02 4.85 8.10
CA TYR A 444 -13.82 4.26 7.51
C TYR A 444 -13.92 4.20 5.99
N SER A 445 -12.76 4.09 5.33
CA SER A 445 -12.62 4.19 3.86
C SER A 445 -13.37 5.39 3.24
N PRO A 446 -13.31 6.59 3.84
CA PRO A 446 -14.15 7.73 3.42
C PRO A 446 -13.88 8.21 1.98
N LEU A 447 -12.71 7.85 1.44
CA LEU A 447 -12.27 8.15 0.07
C LEU A 447 -12.43 6.96 -0.88
N GLY A 448 -13.31 6.01 -0.57
CA GLY A 448 -13.51 4.83 -1.42
C GLY A 448 -12.23 3.99 -1.51
N ARG A 449 -11.59 3.73 -0.36
CA ARG A 449 -10.28 3.05 -0.25
C ARG A 449 -9.15 3.74 -1.06
N GLY A 450 -9.32 5.03 -1.33
CA GLY A 450 -8.34 5.90 -2.00
C GLY A 450 -8.67 6.19 -3.46
N PHE A 451 -9.74 5.64 -4.02
CA PHE A 451 -10.16 5.92 -5.38
C PHE A 451 -10.48 7.39 -5.62
N PHE A 452 -11.24 8.02 -4.72
CA PHE A 452 -11.54 9.46 -4.82
C PHE A 452 -10.31 10.35 -4.55
N ALA A 453 -9.17 9.74 -4.20
CA ALA A 453 -7.86 10.40 -4.14
C ALA A 453 -6.95 10.05 -5.34
N GLY A 454 -7.51 9.48 -6.40
CA GLY A 454 -6.80 9.18 -7.65
C GLY A 454 -6.27 7.74 -7.77
N LYS A 455 -6.32 6.92 -6.72
CA LYS A 455 -5.85 5.51 -6.82
C LYS A 455 -6.71 4.70 -7.78
N ALA A 456 -6.09 3.98 -8.70
CA ALA A 456 -6.74 3.20 -9.78
C ALA A 456 -7.52 4.01 -10.81
N ALA A 457 -7.94 5.24 -10.48
CA ALA A 457 -8.56 6.18 -11.41
C ALA A 457 -7.51 6.86 -12.29
N ASP A 458 -6.51 7.48 -11.67
CA ASP A 458 -5.43 8.22 -12.31
C ASP A 458 -4.06 7.56 -12.08
N GLU A 459 -3.89 6.84 -10.97
CA GLU A 459 -2.67 6.14 -10.60
C GLU A 459 -2.83 4.62 -10.77
N ASN A 460 -1.80 3.94 -11.29
CA ASN A 460 -1.77 2.48 -11.28
C ASN A 460 -1.69 1.93 -9.85
N LEU A 461 -2.43 0.85 -9.58
CA LEU A 461 -2.33 0.14 -8.31
C LEU A 461 -0.99 -0.60 -8.20
N PRO A 462 -0.29 -0.55 -7.06
CA PRO A 462 0.85 -1.44 -6.82
C PRO A 462 0.39 -2.91 -6.87
N ASN A 463 1.16 -3.80 -7.50
CA ASN A 463 0.81 -5.23 -7.60
C ASN A 463 0.61 -5.92 -6.24
N GLN A 464 1.22 -5.40 -5.18
CA GLN A 464 1.09 -5.92 -3.80
C GLN A 464 -0.11 -5.34 -3.04
N SER A 465 -0.87 -4.43 -3.65
CA SER A 465 -2.04 -3.83 -3.02
C SER A 465 -3.20 -4.83 -2.97
N LEU A 466 -3.82 -4.97 -1.81
CA LEU A 466 -5.06 -5.75 -1.68
C LEU A 466 -6.22 -5.20 -2.52
N LEU A 467 -6.12 -3.94 -3.00
CA LEU A 467 -7.11 -3.37 -3.91
C LEU A 467 -7.20 -4.12 -5.24
N VAL A 468 -6.14 -4.80 -5.68
CA VAL A 468 -6.13 -5.53 -6.96
C VAL A 468 -7.20 -6.63 -6.99
N ILE A 469 -7.49 -7.25 -5.85
CA ILE A 469 -8.51 -8.30 -5.72
C ILE A 469 -9.87 -7.77 -5.22
N HIS A 470 -10.00 -6.46 -4.99
CA HIS A 470 -11.25 -5.88 -4.53
C HIS A 470 -12.25 -5.78 -5.69
N PRO A 471 -13.52 -6.23 -5.53
CA PRO A 471 -14.49 -6.30 -6.64
C PRO A 471 -14.68 -5.00 -7.43
N ARG A 472 -14.71 -3.85 -6.73
CA ARG A 472 -14.81 -2.50 -7.33
C ARG A 472 -13.59 -2.02 -8.11
N PHE A 473 -12.44 -2.66 -7.94
CA PHE A 473 -11.15 -2.26 -8.52
C PHE A 473 -10.66 -3.24 -9.61
N ASN A 474 -11.50 -4.20 -10.01
CA ASN A 474 -11.13 -5.24 -10.97
C ASN A 474 -11.91 -5.11 -12.29
N GLY A 475 -11.21 -5.32 -13.42
CA GLY A 475 -11.78 -5.46 -14.76
C GLY A 475 -12.78 -4.37 -15.14
N GLU A 476 -13.93 -4.80 -15.67
CA GLU A 476 -15.00 -3.89 -16.10
C GLU A 476 -15.59 -3.03 -14.97
N ASN A 477 -15.54 -3.50 -13.72
CA ASN A 477 -16.06 -2.73 -12.60
C ASN A 477 -15.24 -1.45 -12.40
N LEU A 478 -13.90 -1.55 -12.47
CA LEU A 478 -13.03 -0.38 -12.35
C LEU A 478 -13.28 0.62 -13.48
N GLU A 479 -13.42 0.14 -14.72
CA GLU A 479 -13.65 1.02 -15.88
C GLU A 479 -15.01 1.75 -15.78
N LYS A 480 -16.06 1.07 -15.31
CA LYS A 480 -17.36 1.73 -15.02
C LYS A 480 -17.22 2.76 -13.91
N ASN A 481 -16.50 2.40 -12.85
CA ASN A 481 -16.31 3.23 -11.68
C ASN A 481 -15.50 4.50 -11.97
N LYS A 482 -14.52 4.46 -12.90
CA LYS A 482 -13.72 5.63 -13.35
C LYS A 482 -14.56 6.81 -13.82
N LEU A 483 -15.75 6.57 -14.37
CA LEU A 483 -16.66 7.65 -14.78
C LEU A 483 -17.05 8.54 -13.59
N PHE A 484 -17.22 7.96 -12.40
CA PHE A 484 -17.54 8.70 -11.18
C PHE A 484 -16.38 9.60 -10.74
N TYR A 485 -15.14 9.11 -10.86
CA TYR A 485 -13.96 9.93 -10.56
C TYR A 485 -13.90 11.16 -11.47
N LYS A 486 -14.14 10.97 -12.78
CA LYS A 486 -14.17 12.07 -13.73
C LYS A 486 -15.26 13.10 -13.38
N ARG A 487 -16.50 12.66 -13.16
CA ARG A 487 -17.61 13.54 -12.75
C ARG A 487 -17.27 14.31 -11.48
N LEU A 488 -16.69 13.65 -10.48
CA LEU A 488 -16.29 14.29 -9.23
C LEU A 488 -15.13 15.28 -9.44
N SER A 489 -14.21 15.01 -10.36
CA SER A 489 -13.11 15.91 -10.70
C SER A 489 -13.58 17.20 -11.37
N ASP A 490 -14.57 17.09 -12.26
CA ASP A 490 -15.21 18.25 -12.87
C ASP A 490 -15.91 19.12 -11.80
N LEU A 491 -16.61 18.50 -10.84
CA LEU A 491 -17.22 19.20 -9.71
C LEU A 491 -16.18 19.78 -8.74
N ALA A 492 -15.10 19.07 -8.44
CA ALA A 492 -14.05 19.55 -7.55
C ALA A 492 -13.38 20.82 -8.12
N SER A 493 -13.23 20.88 -9.45
CA SER A 493 -12.74 22.07 -10.15
C SER A 493 -13.66 23.28 -9.96
N LYS A 494 -15.00 23.09 -9.97
CA LYS A 494 -16.00 24.14 -9.67
C LYS A 494 -15.85 24.69 -8.23
N HIS A 495 -15.43 23.85 -7.29
CA HIS A 495 -15.21 24.22 -5.89
C HIS A 495 -13.75 24.59 -5.56
N ALA A 496 -12.88 24.71 -6.57
CA ALA A 496 -11.45 25.01 -6.41
C ALA A 496 -10.74 24.07 -5.41
N CYS A 497 -11.09 22.78 -5.43
CA CYS A 497 -10.53 21.77 -4.54
C CYS A 497 -10.19 20.48 -5.30
N THR A 498 -9.53 19.54 -4.62
CA THR A 498 -9.25 18.21 -5.20
C THR A 498 -10.46 17.27 -5.04
N PRO A 499 -10.57 16.20 -5.86
CA PRO A 499 -11.63 15.20 -5.70
C PRO A 499 -11.67 14.59 -4.30
N SER A 500 -10.49 14.38 -3.68
CA SER A 500 -10.38 13.85 -2.31
C SER A 500 -10.93 14.84 -1.28
N GLN A 501 -10.64 16.13 -1.45
CA GLN A 501 -11.15 17.18 -0.59
C GLN A 501 -12.67 17.30 -0.71
N LEU A 502 -13.21 17.27 -1.94
CA LEU A 502 -14.64 17.35 -2.17
C LEU A 502 -15.38 16.15 -1.55
N ALA A 503 -14.85 14.93 -1.72
CA ALA A 503 -15.43 13.72 -1.14
C ALA A 503 -15.45 13.75 0.41
N LEU A 504 -14.36 14.20 1.04
CA LEU A 504 -14.30 14.35 2.49
C LEU A 504 -15.21 15.47 2.99
N ALA A 505 -15.25 16.60 2.29
CA ALA A 505 -16.13 17.72 2.61
C ALA A 505 -17.59 17.27 2.56
N TRP A 506 -18.02 16.59 1.48
CA TRP A 506 -19.36 16.04 1.35
C TRP A 506 -19.72 15.14 2.53
N LEU A 507 -18.81 14.23 2.90
CA LEU A 507 -19.03 13.27 3.99
C LEU A 507 -19.19 13.98 5.35
N MET A 508 -18.39 15.02 5.61
CA MET A 508 -18.49 15.80 6.83
C MET A 508 -19.76 16.66 6.90
N HIS A 509 -20.33 17.05 5.76
CA HIS A 509 -21.60 17.79 5.71
C HIS A 509 -22.83 16.90 5.95
N GLN A 510 -22.68 15.56 5.95
CA GLN A 510 -23.77 14.63 6.30
C GLN A 510 -24.20 14.76 7.78
N GLY A 511 -23.33 15.31 8.63
CA GLY A 511 -23.64 15.59 10.03
C GLY A 511 -22.39 15.80 10.90
N ASN A 512 -22.53 16.58 11.98
CA ASN A 512 -21.46 16.80 12.96
C ASN A 512 -21.12 15.54 13.79
N ASP A 513 -22.02 14.58 13.79
CA ASP A 513 -21.93 13.26 14.42
C ASP A 513 -21.12 12.25 13.59
N ILE A 514 -20.72 12.60 12.35
CA ILE A 514 -19.97 11.72 11.44
C ILE A 514 -18.51 12.18 11.34
N ILE A 515 -17.59 11.36 11.84
CA ILE A 515 -16.14 11.63 11.92
C ILE A 515 -15.39 10.70 10.96
N PRO A 516 -14.91 11.20 9.81
CA PRO A 516 -14.11 10.40 8.90
C PRO A 516 -12.68 10.20 9.43
N ILE A 517 -12.11 9.03 9.15
CA ILE A 517 -10.74 8.63 9.54
C ILE A 517 -9.88 8.26 8.32
N PRO A 518 -9.65 9.18 7.36
CA PRO A 518 -8.82 8.87 6.20
C PRO A 518 -7.38 8.57 6.64
N GLY A 519 -6.86 7.41 6.22
CA GLY A 519 -5.46 7.05 6.40
C GLY A 519 -4.59 7.44 5.21
N THR A 520 -3.33 7.78 5.46
CA THR A 520 -2.34 8.05 4.41
C THR A 520 -0.92 7.79 4.90
N THR A 521 -0.01 7.46 3.98
CA THR A 521 1.44 7.36 4.22
C THR A 521 2.21 8.63 3.82
N LYS A 522 1.53 9.59 3.16
CA LYS A 522 2.15 10.81 2.61
C LYS A 522 1.63 12.04 3.34
N VAL A 523 2.53 12.91 3.78
CA VAL A 523 2.20 14.19 4.45
C VAL A 523 1.37 15.11 3.55
N LYS A 524 1.67 15.19 2.25
CA LYS A 524 0.87 15.99 1.29
C LYS A 524 -0.61 15.59 1.26
N ASN A 525 -0.89 14.29 1.34
CA ASN A 525 -2.26 13.79 1.38
C ASN A 525 -2.93 14.11 2.73
N LEU A 526 -2.16 14.11 3.83
CA LEU A 526 -2.65 14.52 5.15
C LEU A 526 -3.06 16.00 5.12
N GLU A 527 -2.23 16.87 4.54
CA GLU A 527 -2.53 18.29 4.35
C GLU A 527 -3.76 18.50 3.48
N SER A 528 -3.84 17.78 2.36
CA SER A 528 -5.03 17.80 1.49
C SER A 528 -6.29 17.39 2.24
N ASN A 529 -6.23 16.32 3.06
CA ASN A 529 -7.37 15.88 3.86
C ASN A 529 -7.78 16.95 4.89
N ILE A 530 -6.84 17.61 5.56
CA ILE A 530 -7.14 18.68 6.53
C ILE A 530 -7.79 19.88 5.84
N ALA A 531 -7.29 20.27 4.66
CA ALA A 531 -7.86 21.38 3.89
C ALA A 531 -9.32 21.16 3.49
N SER A 532 -9.82 19.92 3.45
CA SER A 532 -11.25 19.64 3.22
C SER A 532 -12.19 20.27 4.26
N LEU A 533 -11.70 20.57 5.47
CA LEU A 533 -12.47 21.20 6.55
C LEU A 533 -12.88 22.66 6.24
N ALA A 534 -12.15 23.32 5.35
CA ALA A 534 -12.42 24.70 4.94
C ALA A 534 -13.53 24.79 3.89
N ILE A 535 -13.82 23.70 3.18
CA ILE A 535 -14.82 23.66 2.12
C ILE A 535 -16.22 23.77 2.73
N LYS A 536 -17.04 24.65 2.17
CA LYS A 536 -18.46 24.81 2.52
C LYS A 536 -19.29 24.37 1.33
N LEU A 537 -20.27 23.50 1.57
CA LEU A 537 -21.17 22.98 0.57
C LEU A 537 -22.59 23.38 0.91
N THR A 538 -23.33 23.87 -0.08
CA THR A 538 -24.77 24.13 0.02
C THR A 538 -25.57 22.84 -0.15
N ASP A 539 -26.86 22.86 0.17
CA ASP A 539 -27.74 21.70 -0.02
C ASP A 539 -27.88 21.33 -1.51
N GLU A 540 -27.76 22.30 -2.42
CA GLU A 540 -27.65 22.08 -3.86
C GLU A 540 -26.36 21.34 -4.22
N ASP A 541 -25.20 21.78 -3.70
CA ASP A 541 -23.92 21.13 -3.96
C ASP A 541 -23.91 19.69 -3.44
N LEU A 542 -24.46 19.46 -2.24
CA LEU A 542 -24.54 18.13 -1.65
C LEU A 542 -25.35 17.17 -2.52
N ARG A 543 -26.46 17.64 -3.11
CA ARG A 543 -27.26 16.86 -4.07
C ARG A 543 -26.49 16.60 -5.34
N GLU A 544 -25.88 17.63 -5.95
CA GLU A 544 -25.10 17.51 -7.18
C GLU A 544 -23.94 16.52 -7.04
N ILE A 545 -23.20 16.57 -5.92
CA ILE A 545 -22.10 15.64 -5.61
C ILE A 545 -22.63 14.21 -5.39
N SER A 546 -23.78 14.06 -4.72
CA SER A 546 -24.40 12.75 -4.51
C SER A 546 -24.87 12.11 -5.82
N ASP A 547 -25.39 12.93 -6.73
CA ASP A 547 -25.89 12.51 -8.05
C ASP A 547 -24.74 12.21 -9.03
N ALA A 548 -23.55 12.74 -8.78
CA ALA A 548 -22.34 12.37 -9.53
C ALA A 548 -21.92 10.91 -9.30
N VAL A 549 -22.31 10.32 -8.15
CA VAL A 549 -22.00 8.93 -7.76
C VAL A 549 -23.28 8.18 -7.34
N PRO A 550 -24.17 7.88 -8.29
CA PRO A 550 -25.45 7.21 -7.98
C PRO A 550 -25.21 5.75 -7.57
N LEU A 551 -25.79 5.34 -6.43
CA LEU A 551 -25.49 4.05 -5.78
C LEU A 551 -25.82 2.83 -6.64
N ASN A 552 -26.88 2.92 -7.44
CA ASN A 552 -27.33 1.86 -8.34
C ASN A 552 -26.40 1.66 -9.56
N GLU A 553 -25.51 2.61 -9.85
CA GLU A 553 -24.52 2.50 -10.94
C GLU A 553 -23.15 2.02 -10.45
N VAL A 554 -22.89 1.99 -9.13
CA VAL A 554 -21.61 1.54 -8.58
C VAL A 554 -21.39 0.06 -8.89
N ALA A 555 -20.32 -0.25 -9.62
CA ALA A 555 -20.04 -1.59 -10.09
C ALA A 555 -19.13 -2.36 -9.12
N GLY A 556 -19.51 -3.59 -8.79
CA GLY A 556 -18.77 -4.50 -7.90
C GLY A 556 -19.17 -4.37 -6.41
N ASP A 557 -19.08 -5.50 -5.70
CA ASP A 557 -19.44 -5.58 -4.29
C ASP A 557 -18.58 -4.69 -3.38
N ARG A 558 -19.18 -4.22 -2.27
CA ARG A 558 -18.52 -3.28 -1.34
C ARG A 558 -17.34 -3.88 -0.56
N GLU A 559 -17.29 -5.20 -0.45
CA GLU A 559 -16.32 -5.90 0.39
C GLU A 559 -15.69 -7.07 -0.37
N TYR A 560 -14.50 -7.48 0.06
CA TYR A 560 -13.91 -8.75 -0.34
C TYR A 560 -14.85 -9.93 -0.01
N ASP A 561 -14.85 -10.93 -0.88
CA ASP A 561 -15.67 -12.14 -0.71
C ASP A 561 -15.44 -12.81 0.67
N VAL A 562 -14.19 -12.83 1.14
CA VAL A 562 -13.81 -13.40 2.46
C VAL A 562 -14.46 -12.70 3.66
N PHE A 563 -14.85 -11.43 3.52
CA PHE A 563 -15.48 -10.63 4.57
C PHE A 563 -16.99 -10.45 4.36
N SER A 564 -17.56 -10.93 3.25
CA SER A 564 -18.98 -10.77 2.90
C SER A 564 -19.94 -11.31 3.98
N LYS A 565 -19.57 -12.40 4.65
CA LYS A 565 -20.35 -12.99 5.75
C LYS A 565 -20.30 -12.22 7.07
N PHE A 566 -19.38 -11.26 7.20
CA PHE A 566 -19.18 -10.44 8.39
C PHE A 566 -19.68 -9.00 8.21
N LEU A 567 -20.39 -8.72 7.11
CA LEU A 567 -21.00 -7.41 6.89
C LEU A 567 -22.08 -7.14 7.93
N TRP A 568 -22.26 -5.86 8.27
CA TRP A 568 -23.24 -5.43 9.26
C TRP A 568 -24.64 -6.03 9.03
N LYS A 569 -25.10 -6.17 7.79
CA LYS A 569 -26.42 -6.76 7.46
C LYS A 569 -26.62 -8.18 8.03
N PHE A 570 -25.54 -8.94 8.21
CA PHE A 570 -25.56 -10.30 8.74
C PHE A 570 -25.11 -10.39 10.20
N ALA A 571 -24.79 -9.26 10.82
CA ALA A 571 -24.26 -9.17 12.18
C ALA A 571 -25.36 -9.34 13.25
N THR A 572 -26.19 -10.38 13.14
CA THR A 572 -27.23 -10.69 14.13
C THR A 572 -26.68 -11.64 15.18
N THR A 573 -26.89 -11.32 16.45
CA THR A 573 -26.45 -12.14 17.59
C THR A 573 -27.62 -12.91 18.22
N PRO A 574 -27.41 -14.11 18.79
CA PRO A 574 -28.46 -14.84 19.49
C PRO A 574 -29.01 -14.00 20.66
N PRO A 575 -30.33 -14.04 20.95
CA PRO A 575 -30.89 -13.38 22.12
C PRO A 575 -30.34 -14.00 23.41
N LYS A 576 -30.35 -13.23 24.49
CA LYS A 576 -30.01 -13.70 25.83
C LYS A 576 -31.20 -14.36 26.53
#